data_AF-A0A2W6E0C8-F1
#
_entry.id   AF-A0A2W6E0C8-F1
#
_cell.length_a   1.000
_cell.length_b   1.000
_cell.length_c   1.000
_cell.angle_alpha   90.00
_cell.angle_beta   90.00
_cell.angle_gamma   90.00
#
_symmetry.space_group_name_H-M   'P 1'
#
loop_
_entity.id
_entity.type
_entity.pdbx_description
1 polymer ?
#
loop_
_entity_poly.entity_id
_entity_poly.type
_entity_poly.pdbx_seq_one_letter_code
_entity_poly.pdbx_strand_id
1 'polypeptide(L)'
;MGGTGSDLASARWCANTGRVDVLTQVSAATKALQSFALALLEEHMATCVVDARSGARGGYDMGDTAAIGEYIITGMVCEHCVAAVTQEVGGIDGVTDVQVDLATGRVRVTSSGPLDAAAVRAAVDEAGYEISD
;
A
#
# COMPACT_ATOMS: atom_id res chain seq x y z
N MET A 1 -27.05 -51.35 4.57
CA MET A 1 -27.28 -51.55 3.12
C MET A 1 -28.07 -50.35 2.63
N GLY A 2 -27.49 -49.40 1.89
CA GLY A 2 -27.37 -49.45 0.42
C GLY A 2 -28.68 -48.92 -0.19
N GLY A 3 -28.74 -47.94 -1.08
CA GLY A 3 -27.78 -47.23 -1.88
C GLY A 3 -28.57 -46.46 -2.96
N THR A 4 -27.95 -45.41 -3.51
CA THR A 4 -28.19 -44.84 -4.85
C THR A 4 -29.58 -44.26 -5.17
N GLY A 5 -29.80 -42.99 -4.79
CA GLY A 5 -30.77 -42.10 -5.44
C GLY A 5 -30.13 -40.89 -6.15
N SER A 6 -28.87 -40.58 -5.85
CA SER A 6 -28.17 -39.40 -6.37
C SER A 6 -27.51 -39.61 -7.74
N ASP A 7 -27.36 -40.86 -8.19
CA ASP A 7 -26.72 -41.19 -9.48
C ASP A 7 -27.65 -41.04 -10.70
N LEU A 8 -28.98 -40.97 -10.48
CA LEU A 8 -29.96 -40.83 -11.56
C LEU A 8 -30.12 -39.38 -12.05
N ALA A 9 -29.68 -38.38 -11.26
CA ALA A 9 -29.69 -36.98 -11.69
C ALA A 9 -28.52 -36.67 -12.64
N SER A 10 -27.39 -37.34 -12.47
CA SER A 10 -26.19 -37.20 -13.31
C SER A 10 -26.32 -37.93 -14.67
N ALA A 11 -27.12 -39.01 -14.75
CA ALA A 11 -27.21 -39.84 -15.95
C ALA A 11 -28.21 -39.34 -17.02
N ARG A 12 -29.18 -38.47 -16.67
CA ARG A 12 -30.11 -37.89 -17.67
C ARG A 12 -29.48 -36.75 -18.50
N TRP A 13 -28.25 -36.35 -18.17
CA TRP A 13 -27.45 -35.36 -18.90
C TRP A 13 -26.87 -35.86 -20.24
N CYS A 14 -27.19 -37.07 -20.71
CA CYS A 14 -26.59 -37.63 -21.94
C CYS A 14 -27.57 -37.99 -23.06
N ALA A 15 -28.82 -37.52 -23.07
CA ALA A 15 -29.74 -37.81 -24.18
C ALA A 15 -30.35 -36.56 -24.82
N ASN A 16 -29.64 -36.10 -25.87
CA ASN A 16 -30.17 -35.44 -27.07
C ASN A 16 -30.15 -33.90 -27.12
N THR A 17 -29.01 -33.41 -27.62
CA THR A 17 -28.77 -32.19 -28.42
C THR A 17 -29.95 -31.69 -29.25
N GLY A 18 -30.33 -30.40 -29.10
CA GLY A 18 -31.24 -29.78 -30.06
C GLY A 18 -31.73 -28.33 -29.81
N ARG A 19 -31.64 -27.79 -28.59
CA ARG A 19 -31.87 -26.35 -28.31
C ARG A 19 -31.22 -26.00 -26.98
N VAL A 20 -30.26 -25.06 -26.99
CA VAL A 20 -29.74 -24.48 -25.75
C VAL A 20 -30.86 -23.63 -25.15
N ASP A 21 -31.35 -24.00 -23.96
CA ASP A 21 -32.35 -23.21 -23.22
C ASP A 21 -31.72 -21.90 -22.73
N VAL A 22 -32.47 -20.79 -22.80
CA VAL A 22 -32.01 -19.45 -22.38
C VAL A 22 -31.53 -19.47 -20.92
N LEU A 23 -32.15 -20.28 -20.05
CA LEU A 23 -31.76 -20.40 -18.65
C LEU A 23 -30.41 -21.10 -18.49
N THR A 24 -30.07 -22.05 -19.36
CA THR A 24 -28.75 -22.68 -19.39
C THR A 24 -27.67 -21.69 -19.85
N GLN A 25 -28.00 -20.79 -20.79
CA GLN A 25 -27.07 -19.78 -21.28
C GLN A 25 -26.77 -18.71 -20.20
N VAL A 26 -27.78 -18.26 -19.46
CA VAL A 26 -27.61 -17.33 -18.33
C VAL A 26 -26.84 -17.98 -17.18
N SER A 27 -27.11 -19.26 -16.88
CA SER A 27 -26.39 -20.00 -15.84
C SER A 27 -24.90 -20.19 -16.19
N ALA A 28 -24.60 -20.49 -17.46
CA ALA A 28 -23.22 -20.62 -17.94
C ALA A 28 -22.47 -19.28 -17.92
N ALA A 29 -23.12 -18.19 -18.36
CA ALA A 29 -22.54 -16.85 -18.30
C ALA A 29 -22.28 -16.39 -16.84
N THR A 30 -23.22 -16.68 -15.93
CA THR A 30 -23.07 -16.34 -14.50
C THR A 30 -21.93 -17.12 -13.86
N LYS A 31 -21.79 -18.41 -14.17
CA LYS A 31 -20.71 -19.26 -13.66
C LYS A 31 -19.33 -18.83 -14.20
N ALA A 32 -19.28 -18.39 -15.46
CA ALA A 32 -18.05 -17.85 -16.07
C ALA A 32 -17.62 -16.51 -15.43
N LEU A 33 -18.57 -15.62 -15.14
CA LEU A 33 -18.30 -14.36 -14.45
C LEU A 33 -17.88 -14.59 -12.99
N GLN A 34 -18.44 -15.59 -12.31
CA GLN A 34 -18.03 -15.96 -10.94
C GLN A 34 -16.60 -16.54 -10.90
N SER A 35 -16.21 -17.37 -11.87
CA SER A 35 -14.83 -17.86 -11.97
C SER A 35 -13.83 -16.74 -12.27
N PHE A 36 -14.23 -15.73 -13.05
CA PHE A 36 -13.37 -14.58 -13.35
C PHE A 36 -13.25 -13.62 -12.15
N ALA A 37 -14.34 -13.44 -11.38
CA ALA A 37 -14.32 -12.67 -10.14
C ALA A 37 -13.43 -13.32 -9.07
N LEU A 38 -13.45 -14.65 -8.92
CA LEU A 38 -12.53 -15.35 -8.02
C LEU A 38 -11.07 -15.27 -8.50
N ALA A 39 -10.81 -15.34 -9.81
CA ALA A 39 -9.45 -15.19 -10.35
C ALA A 39 -8.85 -13.78 -10.10
N LEU A 40 -9.68 -12.74 -9.97
CA LEU A 40 -9.23 -11.38 -9.67
C LEU A 40 -8.96 -11.13 -8.17
N LEU A 41 -9.42 -12.00 -7.27
CA LEU A 41 -9.24 -11.87 -5.82
C LEU A 41 -8.00 -12.60 -5.28
N GLU A 42 -7.35 -13.46 -6.06
CA GLU A 42 -6.18 -14.23 -5.61
C GLU A 42 -4.83 -13.54 -5.93
N GLU A 43 -4.78 -12.64 -6.93
CA GLU A 43 -3.50 -12.04 -7.37
C GLU A 43 -2.98 -10.89 -6.48
N HIS A 44 -3.85 -10.21 -5.72
CA HIS A 44 -3.43 -9.05 -4.90
C HIS A 44 -3.25 -9.33 -3.39
N MET A 45 -3.67 -10.49 -2.87
CA MET A 45 -3.46 -10.83 -1.44
C MET A 45 -2.18 -11.64 -1.17
N ALA A 46 -1.64 -12.36 -2.17
CA ALA A 46 -0.44 -13.15 -1.98
C ALA A 46 0.83 -12.28 -1.85
N THR A 47 0.89 -11.14 -2.53
CA THR A 47 2.04 -10.23 -2.50
C THR A 47 2.20 -9.55 -1.14
N CYS A 48 1.12 -9.07 -0.52
CA CYS A 48 1.19 -8.43 0.80
C CYS A 48 1.63 -9.39 1.93
N VAL A 49 1.27 -10.67 1.88
CA VAL A 49 1.64 -11.64 2.95
C VAL A 49 3.02 -12.27 2.73
N VAL A 50 3.48 -12.34 1.48
CA VAL A 50 4.83 -12.81 1.17
C VAL A 50 5.85 -11.75 1.59
N ASP A 51 5.57 -10.46 1.45
CA ASP A 51 6.44 -9.36 1.90
C ASP A 51 6.54 -9.26 3.44
N ALA A 52 5.47 -9.55 4.18
CA ALA A 52 5.52 -9.59 5.65
C ALA A 52 6.35 -10.78 6.20
N ARG A 53 6.43 -11.91 5.48
CA ARG A 53 7.28 -13.06 5.86
C ARG A 53 8.70 -12.98 5.29
N SER A 54 8.94 -12.23 4.21
CA SER A 54 10.29 -11.97 3.68
C SER A 54 10.96 -10.74 4.32
N GLY A 55 10.20 -9.86 4.99
CA GLY A 55 10.72 -8.73 5.77
C GLY A 55 11.24 -9.08 7.18
N ALA A 56 11.23 -10.36 7.58
CA ALA A 56 11.75 -10.80 8.90
C ALA A 56 13.11 -11.50 8.82
N ARG A 57 13.98 -11.09 7.88
CA ARG A 57 15.42 -11.35 7.95
C ARG A 57 16.23 -10.16 7.40
N GLY A 58 16.47 -9.17 8.26
CA GLY A 58 17.62 -8.27 8.20
C GLY A 58 17.93 -7.89 9.64
N GLY A 59 19.02 -8.31 10.27
CA GLY A 59 20.39 -8.16 9.78
C GLY A 59 20.87 -6.80 10.25
N TYR A 60 21.56 -6.76 11.40
CA TYR A 60 22.33 -5.60 11.84
C TYR A 60 23.59 -5.51 10.95
N ASP A 61 23.41 -5.02 9.74
CA ASP A 61 24.51 -4.57 8.88
C ASP A 61 24.61 -3.05 9.06
N MET A 62 25.73 -2.58 9.59
CA MET A 62 25.98 -1.15 9.81
C MET A 62 26.14 -0.46 8.44
N GLY A 63 25.09 0.20 7.95
CA GLY A 63 25.22 1.12 6.82
C GLY A 63 23.99 1.57 6.06
N ASP A 64 22.80 1.00 6.29
CA ASP A 64 21.58 1.44 5.59
C ASP A 64 20.36 1.17 6.46
N THR A 65 20.06 2.06 7.40
CA THR A 65 18.78 2.04 8.11
C THR A 65 18.14 3.37 7.85
N ALA A 66 17.11 3.35 7.00
CA ALA A 66 16.34 4.53 6.76
C ALA A 66 15.77 5.04 8.10
N ALA A 67 16.18 6.24 8.53
CA ALA A 67 15.66 6.86 9.73
C ALA A 67 14.49 7.78 9.36
N ILE A 68 13.47 7.81 10.21
CA ILE A 68 12.29 8.65 10.01
C ILE A 68 12.16 9.58 11.21
N GLY A 69 12.24 10.88 10.97
CA GLY A 69 11.96 11.94 11.93
C GLY A 69 10.59 12.57 11.66
N GLU A 70 9.85 12.89 12.72
CA GLU A 70 8.61 13.68 12.63
C GLU A 70 8.76 14.98 13.43
N TYR A 71 8.34 16.09 12.84
CA TYR A 71 8.42 17.42 13.40
C TYR A 71 7.08 18.14 13.21
N ILE A 72 6.70 19.00 14.14
CA ILE A 72 5.58 19.93 13.96
C ILE A 72 6.15 21.32 13.73
N ILE A 73 5.75 21.96 12.64
CA ILE A 73 6.18 23.31 12.29
C ILE A 73 4.94 24.21 12.30
N THR A 74 5.06 25.34 12.99
CA THR A 74 3.99 26.33 13.06
C THR A 74 4.21 27.47 12.08
N GLY A 75 3.13 28.11 11.62
CA GLY A 75 3.20 29.28 10.75
C GLY A 75 3.24 29.01 9.24
N MET A 76 3.30 27.74 8.79
CA MET A 76 3.12 27.41 7.37
C MET A 76 1.65 27.58 6.97
N VAL A 77 1.39 28.42 5.96
CA VAL A 77 0.00 28.77 5.54
C VAL A 77 -0.28 28.56 4.05
N CYS A 78 0.74 28.26 3.24
CA CYS A 78 0.56 28.04 1.81
C CYS A 78 1.63 27.10 1.22
N GLU A 79 1.40 26.60 0.01
CA GLU A 79 2.31 25.71 -0.72
C GLU A 79 3.71 26.30 -0.94
N HIS A 80 3.85 27.63 -1.05
CA HIS A 80 5.18 28.25 -1.15
C HIS A 80 5.98 28.13 0.16
N CYS A 81 5.31 28.15 1.31
CA CYS A 81 5.94 27.89 2.61
C CYS A 81 6.44 26.45 2.70
N VAL A 82 5.63 25.50 2.20
CA VAL A 82 6.00 24.09 2.11
C VAL A 82 7.24 23.92 1.27
N ALA A 83 7.24 24.50 0.06
CA ALA A 83 8.37 24.39 -0.86
C ALA A 83 9.67 24.90 -0.23
N ALA A 84 9.61 26.02 0.50
CA ALA A 84 10.78 26.56 1.21
C ALA A 84 11.30 25.57 2.27
N VAL A 85 10.45 25.08 3.16
CA VAL A 85 10.86 24.12 4.20
C VAL A 85 11.37 22.81 3.60
N THR A 86 10.69 22.27 2.60
CA THR A 86 11.10 21.05 1.90
C THR A 86 12.46 21.21 1.24
N GLN A 87 12.74 22.38 0.67
CA GLN A 87 14.03 22.67 0.04
C GLN A 87 15.17 22.72 1.06
N GLU A 88 15.00 23.46 2.16
CA GLU A 88 16.05 23.57 3.19
C GLU A 88 16.29 22.23 3.89
N VAL A 89 15.22 21.54 4.32
CA VAL A 89 15.34 20.23 5.01
C VAL A 89 15.83 19.14 4.06
N GLY A 90 15.42 19.17 2.79
CA GLY A 90 15.91 18.26 1.76
C GLY A 90 17.37 18.47 1.39
N GLY A 91 17.96 19.61 1.75
CA GLY A 91 19.38 19.89 1.58
C GLY A 91 20.28 19.26 2.65
N ILE A 92 19.72 18.68 3.71
CA ILE A 92 20.48 18.04 4.78
C ILE A 92 21.08 16.72 4.28
N ASP A 93 22.38 16.52 4.54
CA ASP A 93 23.08 15.30 4.15
C ASP A 93 22.38 14.05 4.68
N GLY A 94 22.11 13.13 3.76
CA GLY A 94 21.44 11.87 4.05
C GLY A 94 19.92 11.93 4.05
N VAL A 95 19.28 13.11 3.92
CA VAL A 95 17.83 13.19 3.68
C VAL A 95 17.51 12.66 2.29
N THR A 96 16.52 11.77 2.22
CA THR A 96 16.08 11.11 0.99
C THR A 96 14.66 11.49 0.59
N ASP A 97 13.83 11.89 1.56
CA ASP A 97 12.45 12.29 1.31
C ASP A 97 11.93 13.23 2.41
N VAL A 98 11.11 14.21 2.03
CA VAL A 98 10.47 15.16 2.95
C VAL A 98 9.00 15.30 2.58
N GLN A 99 8.12 14.96 3.51
CA GLN A 99 6.67 15.03 3.34
C GLN A 99 6.08 16.03 4.32
N VAL A 100 5.32 16.99 3.81
CA VAL A 100 4.69 18.04 4.61
C VAL A 100 3.18 17.92 4.52
N ASP A 101 2.53 17.87 5.67
CA ASP A 101 1.08 18.00 5.82
C ASP A 101 0.74 19.39 6.35
N LEU A 102 0.32 20.28 5.44
CA LEU A 102 -0.12 21.64 5.78
C LEU A 102 -1.32 21.68 6.73
N ALA A 103 -2.21 20.69 6.69
CA ALA A 103 -3.41 20.71 7.51
C ALA A 103 -3.08 20.50 8.99
N THR A 104 -2.03 19.75 9.29
CA THR A 104 -1.60 19.46 10.66
C THR A 104 -0.28 20.12 11.06
N GLY A 105 0.45 20.73 10.12
CA GLY A 105 1.78 21.27 10.33
C GLY A 105 2.87 20.20 10.50
N ARG A 106 2.54 18.93 10.21
CA ARG A 106 3.49 17.81 10.35
C ARG A 106 4.48 17.79 9.18
N VAL A 107 5.74 17.56 9.51
CA VAL A 107 6.81 17.28 8.56
C VAL A 107 7.44 15.95 8.91
N ARG A 108 7.37 15.00 7.97
CA ARG A 108 8.06 13.72 8.04
C ARG A 108 9.32 13.80 7.18
N VAL A 109 10.45 13.49 7.78
CA VAL A 109 11.75 13.47 7.10
C VAL A 109 12.26 12.04 7.10
N THR A 110 12.57 11.52 5.92
CA THR A 110 13.23 10.21 5.74
C THR A 110 14.67 10.45 5.34
N SER A 111 15.58 9.68 5.93
CA SER A 111 17.01 9.75 5.64
C SER A 111 17.63 8.36 5.56
N SER A 112 18.80 8.22 4.94
CA SER A 112 19.57 6.96 4.86
C SER A 112 20.32 6.58 6.15
N GLY A 113 20.36 7.49 7.13
CA GLY A 113 21.01 7.27 8.42
C GLY A 113 20.44 8.18 9.52
N PRO A 114 20.99 8.15 10.73
CA PRO A 114 20.49 8.94 11.86
C PRO A 114 20.37 10.43 11.52
N LEU A 115 19.18 11.01 11.74
CA LEU A 115 18.95 12.45 11.58
C LEU A 115 19.43 13.20 12.81
N ASP A 116 20.25 14.22 12.58
CA ASP A 116 20.54 15.20 13.61
C ASP A 116 19.37 16.20 13.72
N ALA A 117 18.64 16.12 14.83
CA ALA A 117 17.53 17.04 15.10
C ALA A 117 17.98 18.51 15.16
N ALA A 118 19.24 18.79 15.51
CA ALA A 118 19.76 20.15 15.48
C ALA A 118 19.94 20.66 14.04
N ALA A 119 20.38 19.80 13.12
CA ALA A 119 20.48 20.13 11.69
C ALA A 119 19.10 20.38 11.08
N VAL A 120 18.11 19.56 11.42
CA VAL A 120 16.72 19.78 10.96
C VAL A 120 16.17 21.09 11.51
N ARG A 121 16.40 21.41 12.79
CA ARG A 121 15.97 22.68 13.36
C ARG A 121 16.63 23.88 12.67
N ALA A 122 17.95 23.82 12.43
CA ALA A 122 18.67 24.88 11.74
C ALA A 122 18.15 25.12 10.31
N ALA A 123 17.84 24.06 9.56
CA ALA A 123 17.25 24.17 8.23
C ALA A 123 15.84 24.80 8.26
N VAL A 124 15.03 24.43 9.26
CA VAL A 124 13.70 25.03 9.47
C VAL A 124 13.81 26.51 9.87
N ASP A 125 14.78 26.87 10.72
CA ASP A 125 15.06 28.25 11.11
C ASP A 125 15.54 29.09 9.89
N GLU A 126 16.36 28.52 9.01
CA GLU A 126 16.80 29.15 7.76
C GLU A 126 15.63 29.37 6.78
N ALA A 127 14.67 28.46 6.75
CA ALA A 127 13.40 28.63 6.05
C ALA A 127 12.48 29.70 6.69
N GLY A 128 12.81 30.19 7.89
CA GLY A 128 12.08 31.23 8.61
C GLY A 128 10.93 30.71 9.48
N TYR A 129 10.96 29.45 9.88
CA TYR A 129 9.95 28.82 10.74
C TYR A 129 10.58 28.24 12.01
N GLU A 130 9.74 27.79 12.93
CA GLU A 130 10.18 27.16 14.18
C GLU A 130 9.47 25.82 14.37
N ILE A 131 10.20 24.85 14.89
CA ILE A 131 9.66 23.53 15.27
C ILE A 131 8.99 23.66 16.64
N SER A 132 7.70 23.36 16.72
CA SER A 132 6.99 23.17 17.99
C SER A 132 7.14 21.70 18.43
N ASP A 133 7.97 21.45 19.44
CA ASP A 133 8.13 20.12 20.07
C ASP A 133 6.86 19.67 20.80
#